data_AF-K1SYB9-F1
#
_entry.id   AF-K1SYB9-F1
#
_cell.length_a   1.000
_cell.length_b   1.000
_cell.length_c   1.000
_cell.angle_alpha   90.00
_cell.angle_beta   90.00
_cell.angle_gamma   90.00
#
_symmetry.space_group_name_H-M   'P 1'
#
loop_
_entity.id
_entity.type
_entity.pdbx_description
1 polymer ?
#
loop_
_entity_poly.entity_id
_entity_poly.type
_entity_poly.pdbx_seq_one_letter_code
_entity_poly.pdbx_strand_id
1 'polypeptide(L)'
;MNNKKIMSKVIASSLVLALGTINAVPVFAYSKDETVYTKANANGSSYQTIVSEHLKNSDNAELLKDMSTLLNIKNTNGDEEASQNGTSLEWKTSGNDIYYQGNTDKELPLDCTIKYELNGEEIAPNDLIGKSGSVKITIEYTNKEERFVNINGKNEKMYVPFVVMAGTMLDNTKMKNIEVTNGKVLDNGQKTVVVGLA
;
A
#
# COMPACT_ATOMS: atom_id res chain seq x y z
N MET A 1 -24.20 -17.97 39.49
CA MET A 1 -22.98 -17.21 39.17
C MET A 1 -22.46 -17.70 37.83
N ASN A 2 -22.83 -17.05 36.72
CA ASN A 2 -22.40 -17.45 35.39
C ASN A 2 -21.08 -16.75 35.05
N ASN A 3 -19.97 -17.48 35.12
CA ASN A 3 -18.69 -17.06 34.57
C ASN A 3 -18.76 -17.08 33.03
N LYS A 4 -19.16 -15.96 32.42
CA LYS A 4 -18.89 -15.73 31.00
C LYS A 4 -17.39 -15.54 30.84
N LYS A 5 -16.69 -16.57 30.32
CA LYS A 5 -15.31 -16.43 29.83
C LYS A 5 -15.29 -15.34 28.76
N ILE A 6 -14.62 -14.23 29.05
CA ILE A 6 -14.36 -13.16 28.09
C ILE A 6 -13.33 -13.71 27.10
N MET A 7 -13.78 -14.22 25.97
CA MET A 7 -12.91 -14.57 24.84
C MET A 7 -12.35 -13.25 24.28
N SER A 8 -11.06 -12.99 24.52
CA SER A 8 -10.33 -11.88 23.90
C SER A 8 -10.21 -12.18 22.40
N LYS A 9 -11.08 -11.55 21.59
CA LYS A 9 -11.03 -11.63 20.12
C LYS A 9 -10.06 -10.56 19.61
N VAL A 10 -9.18 -10.96 18.70
CA VAL A 10 -7.97 -10.21 18.30
C VAL A 10 -7.89 -10.21 16.77
N ILE A 11 -7.70 -9.06 16.11
CA ILE A 11 -7.61 -8.94 14.64
C ILE A 11 -6.16 -8.76 14.22
N ALA A 12 -5.56 -9.65 13.44
CA ALA A 12 -4.17 -9.49 13.01
C ALA A 12 -4.04 -8.51 11.84
N SER A 13 -3.52 -7.30 12.06
CA SER A 13 -2.86 -6.53 11.00
C SER A 13 -1.38 -6.78 11.00
N SER A 14 -0.83 -6.98 9.83
CA SER A 14 0.60 -6.81 9.60
C SER A 14 0.94 -6.96 8.13
N LEU A 15 0.02 -7.49 7.35
CA LEU A 15 -0.04 -7.44 5.90
C LEU A 15 -1.39 -8.09 5.63
N VAL A 16 -2.39 -7.42 5.05
CA VAL A 16 -3.40 -8.21 4.31
C VAL A 16 -2.58 -9.03 3.34
N LEU A 17 -2.47 -10.35 3.57
CA LEU A 17 -2.06 -11.42 2.65
C LEU A 17 -1.85 -12.78 3.37
N ALA A 18 -2.65 -13.09 4.39
CA ALA A 18 -2.90 -14.48 4.79
C ALA A 18 -4.24 -14.62 5.51
N LEU A 19 -5.33 -14.84 4.76
CA LEU A 19 -6.49 -15.57 5.30
C LEU A 19 -6.99 -16.56 4.25
N GLY A 20 -6.34 -17.73 4.27
CA GLY A 20 -6.97 -18.95 3.78
C GLY A 20 -8.11 -19.38 4.71
N THR A 21 -9.12 -19.99 4.09
CA THR A 21 -10.33 -20.61 4.66
C THR A 21 -11.43 -19.65 5.13
N ILE A 22 -12.52 -19.64 4.36
CA ILE A 22 -13.81 -19.06 4.71
C ILE A 22 -14.37 -19.89 5.88
N ASN A 23 -14.06 -19.48 7.11
CA ASN A 23 -14.84 -19.87 8.27
C ASN A 23 -15.69 -18.67 8.68
N ALA A 24 -16.98 -18.91 8.94
CA ALA A 24 -17.95 -17.88 9.30
C ALA A 24 -17.37 -16.93 10.36
N VAL A 25 -17.15 -15.67 9.96
CA VAL A 25 -16.49 -14.70 10.82
C VAL A 25 -17.53 -14.19 11.82
N PRO A 26 -17.30 -14.29 13.14
CA PRO A 26 -18.19 -13.64 14.10
C PRO A 26 -18.16 -12.13 13.85
N VAL A 27 -19.32 -11.47 13.96
CA VAL A 27 -19.43 -10.00 13.94
C VAL A 27 -18.44 -9.44 14.96
N PHE A 28 -17.48 -8.65 14.46
CA PHE A 28 -16.50 -7.92 15.25
C PHE A 28 -17.09 -6.59 15.71
N ALA A 29 -16.57 -6.03 16.80
CA ALA A 29 -17.00 -4.73 17.32
C ALA A 29 -16.59 -3.54 16.42
N TYR A 30 -15.76 -3.77 15.40
CA TYR A 30 -15.26 -2.75 14.48
C TYR A 30 -14.83 -3.38 13.15
N SER A 31 -14.66 -2.55 12.12
CA SER A 31 -14.05 -2.91 10.83
C SER A 31 -12.77 -2.14 10.58
N LYS A 32 -11.93 -2.58 9.66
CA LYS A 32 -10.57 -2.04 9.50
C LYS A 32 -10.25 -1.78 8.02
N ASP A 33 -9.77 -0.56 7.74
CA ASP A 33 -9.21 -0.18 6.44
C ASP A 33 -7.71 0.06 6.59
N GLU A 34 -6.91 -0.54 5.69
CA GLU A 34 -5.46 -0.41 5.63
C GLU A 34 -5.06 0.33 4.34
N THR A 35 -4.16 1.31 4.43
CA THR A 35 -3.53 1.97 3.28
C THR A 35 -2.02 1.94 3.43
N VAL A 36 -1.34 1.41 2.41
CA VAL A 36 0.12 1.28 2.41
C VAL A 36 0.73 2.37 1.52
N TYR A 37 1.62 3.17 2.10
CA TYR A 37 2.40 4.19 1.41
C TYR A 37 3.85 3.79 1.34
N THR A 38 4.42 3.81 0.14
CA THR A 38 5.84 3.54 -0.08
C THR A 38 6.51 4.75 -0.70
N LYS A 39 7.67 5.13 -0.16
CA LYS A 39 8.60 6.04 -0.82
C LYS A 39 9.64 5.23 -1.58
N ALA A 40 9.86 5.63 -2.83
CA ALA A 40 10.80 4.98 -3.74
C ALA A 40 11.82 5.97 -4.30
N ASN A 41 12.98 5.46 -4.67
CA ASN A 41 14.01 6.18 -5.41
C ASN A 41 13.64 6.31 -6.89
N ALA A 42 14.38 7.12 -7.63
CA ALA A 42 14.14 7.34 -9.06
C ALA A 42 14.25 6.05 -9.92
N ASN A 43 14.93 5.01 -9.44
CA ASN A 43 14.99 3.71 -10.11
C ASN A 43 13.87 2.74 -9.71
N GLY A 44 12.94 3.17 -8.82
CA GLY A 44 11.83 2.37 -8.32
C GLY A 44 12.09 1.66 -6.99
N SER A 45 13.33 1.63 -6.47
CA SER A 45 13.62 0.92 -5.22
C SER A 45 12.98 1.60 -4.00
N SER A 46 12.22 0.84 -3.21
CA SER A 46 11.61 1.33 -1.97
C SER A 46 12.65 1.56 -0.87
N TYR A 47 12.44 2.59 -0.06
CA TYR A 47 13.31 2.87 1.10
C TYR A 47 12.54 3.17 2.39
N GLN A 48 11.23 3.40 2.32
CA GLN A 48 10.38 3.58 3.48
C GLN A 48 8.96 3.17 3.14
N THR A 49 8.37 2.29 3.98
CA THR A 49 6.97 1.90 3.89
C THR A 49 6.25 2.28 5.18
N ILE A 50 5.15 3.02 5.04
CA ILE A 50 4.27 3.45 6.12
C ILE A 50 2.91 2.82 5.87
N VAL A 51 2.35 2.19 6.89
CA VAL A 51 0.99 1.64 6.85
C VAL A 51 0.10 2.50 7.71
N SER A 52 -1.00 2.97 7.14
CA SER A 52 -2.06 3.73 7.81
C SER A 52 -3.28 2.85 7.98
N GLU A 53 -3.81 2.87 9.18
CA GLU A 53 -4.87 1.97 9.64
C GLU A 53 -6.01 2.81 10.19
N HIS A 54 -7.22 2.46 9.79
CA HIS A 54 -8.46 3.06 10.29
C HIS A 54 -9.36 1.96 10.87
N LEU A 55 -9.48 1.94 12.19
CA LEU A 55 -10.42 1.09 12.92
C LEU A 55 -11.75 1.83 13.06
N LYS A 56 -12.77 1.38 12.33
CA LYS A 56 -14.13 1.92 12.31
C LYS A 56 -14.97 1.32 13.44
N ASN A 57 -15.15 2.06 14.52
CA ASN A 57 -15.80 1.65 15.76
C ASN A 57 -17.32 1.82 15.69
N SER A 58 -17.98 1.12 14.78
CA SER A 58 -19.42 1.27 14.52
C SER A 58 -20.31 1.04 15.76
N ASP A 59 -19.82 0.26 16.74
CA ASP A 59 -20.56 -0.06 17.97
C ASP A 59 -20.28 0.92 19.13
N ASN A 60 -19.47 1.97 18.90
CA ASN A 60 -19.00 2.91 19.93
C ASN A 60 -18.41 2.17 21.16
N ALA A 61 -17.68 1.08 20.94
CA ALA A 61 -17.07 0.33 22.02
C ALA A 61 -15.97 1.16 22.66
N GLU A 62 -15.93 1.25 23.99
CA GLU A 62 -14.90 1.97 24.77
C GLU A 62 -13.47 1.42 24.58
N LEU A 63 -13.38 0.17 24.13
CA LEU A 63 -12.13 -0.58 24.01
C LEU A 63 -12.12 -1.38 22.71
N LEU A 64 -11.10 -1.16 21.88
CA LEU A 64 -10.85 -1.96 20.70
C LEU A 64 -9.58 -2.78 20.85
N LYS A 65 -9.64 -4.03 20.36
CA LYS A 65 -8.49 -4.94 20.32
C LYS A 65 -8.10 -5.21 18.89
N ASP A 66 -6.84 -4.99 18.59
CA ASP A 66 -6.24 -5.16 17.28
C ASP A 66 -4.93 -5.94 17.45
N MET A 67 -4.29 -6.35 16.37
CA MET A 67 -2.88 -6.72 16.36
C MET A 67 -2.21 -5.94 15.29
N SER A 68 -0.96 -5.60 15.52
CA SER A 68 -0.09 -5.02 14.53
C SER A 68 1.31 -5.58 14.69
N THR A 69 2.01 -5.80 13.58
CA THR A 69 3.49 -5.93 13.61
C THR A 69 4.17 -4.65 13.17
N LEU A 70 3.44 -3.54 13.03
CA LEU A 70 4.02 -2.27 12.64
C LEU A 70 4.94 -1.76 13.74
N LEU A 71 6.01 -1.09 13.31
CA LEU A 71 7.00 -0.47 14.17
C LEU A 71 6.66 1.01 14.35
N ASN A 72 6.99 1.57 15.52
CA ASN A 72 6.80 3.00 15.82
C ASN A 72 5.34 3.46 15.59
N ILE A 73 4.40 2.70 16.12
CA ILE A 73 2.97 2.98 16.01
C ILE A 73 2.65 4.33 16.64
N LYS A 74 1.90 5.15 15.92
CA LYS A 74 1.49 6.49 16.33
C LYS A 74 0.01 6.71 16.03
N ASN A 75 -0.75 7.21 17.00
CA ASN A 75 -2.07 7.78 16.76
C ASN A 75 -1.94 9.03 15.88
N THR A 76 -2.70 9.06 14.78
CA THR A 76 -2.70 10.16 13.82
C THR A 76 -3.94 11.04 13.91
N ASN A 77 -4.93 10.67 14.73
CA ASN A 77 -6.14 11.46 14.95
C ASN A 77 -6.68 11.26 16.37
N GLY A 78 -6.72 12.34 17.15
CA GLY A 78 -7.18 12.31 18.53
C GLY A 78 -6.05 12.02 19.53
N ASP A 79 -6.45 11.81 20.78
CA ASP A 79 -5.56 11.62 21.94
C ASP A 79 -5.68 10.21 22.54
N GLU A 80 -6.39 9.31 21.86
CA GLU A 80 -6.58 7.92 22.28
C GLU A 80 -5.24 7.21 22.42
N GLU A 81 -5.06 6.55 23.55
CA GLU A 81 -3.82 5.83 23.86
C GLU A 81 -3.91 4.36 23.41
N ALA A 82 -2.81 3.88 22.82
CA ALA A 82 -2.60 2.47 22.54
C ALA A 82 -1.70 1.82 23.60
N SER A 83 -2.09 0.62 24.03
CA SER A 83 -1.22 -0.29 24.77
C SER A 83 -0.81 -1.45 23.85
N GLN A 84 0.49 -1.69 23.71
CA GLN A 84 1.03 -2.77 22.88
C GLN A 84 1.68 -3.86 23.73
N ASN A 85 1.34 -5.13 23.47
CA ASN A 85 2.01 -6.31 24.02
C ASN A 85 2.29 -7.32 22.90
N GLY A 86 3.56 -7.38 22.48
CA GLY A 86 3.95 -8.13 21.29
C GLY A 86 3.22 -7.61 20.06
N THR A 87 2.47 -8.48 19.39
CA THR A 87 1.62 -8.08 18.26
C THR A 87 0.28 -7.51 18.71
N SER A 88 -0.20 -7.76 19.93
CA SER A 88 -1.52 -7.30 20.36
C SER A 88 -1.52 -5.80 20.66
N LEU A 89 -2.52 -5.10 20.17
CA LEU A 89 -2.83 -3.70 20.45
C LEU A 89 -4.18 -3.59 21.15
N GLU A 90 -4.24 -2.72 22.14
CA GLU A 90 -5.48 -2.34 22.80
C GLU A 90 -5.61 -0.82 22.79
N TRP A 91 -6.71 -0.33 22.23
CA TRP A 91 -7.03 1.09 22.09
C TRP A 91 -8.18 1.46 23.00
N LYS A 92 -7.97 2.49 23.84
CA LYS A 92 -9.06 3.13 24.60
C LYS A 92 -9.67 4.20 23.73
N THR A 93 -10.85 3.95 23.19
CA THR A 93 -11.37 4.74 22.07
C THR A 93 -12.37 5.80 22.50
N SER A 94 -12.94 5.70 23.70
CA SER A 94 -14.07 6.54 24.13
C SER A 94 -15.24 6.54 23.13
N GLY A 95 -15.43 5.42 22.42
CA GLY A 95 -16.43 5.26 21.37
C GLY A 95 -16.01 5.79 19.98
N ASN A 96 -14.84 6.40 19.84
CA ASN A 96 -14.37 6.94 18.56
C ASN A 96 -13.75 5.87 17.65
N ASP A 97 -13.63 6.22 16.37
CA ASP A 97 -12.74 5.54 15.43
C ASP A 97 -11.28 5.76 15.80
N ILE A 98 -10.43 4.82 15.42
CA ILE A 98 -8.98 4.92 15.66
C ILE A 98 -8.25 5.03 14.33
N TYR A 99 -7.36 6.02 14.24
CA TYR A 99 -6.47 6.21 13.10
C TYR A 99 -5.05 6.14 13.58
N TYR A 100 -4.28 5.17 13.09
CA TYR A 100 -2.88 5.06 13.47
C TYR A 100 -2.00 4.71 12.28
N GLN A 101 -0.72 5.05 12.41
CA GLN A 101 0.29 4.74 11.42
C GLN A 101 1.50 4.06 12.07
N GLY A 102 2.19 3.24 11.31
CA GLY A 102 3.48 2.68 11.69
C GLY A 102 4.32 2.33 10.47
N ASN A 103 5.58 1.98 10.69
CA ASN A 103 6.50 1.55 9.65
C ASN A 103 6.50 0.02 9.54
N THR A 104 6.88 -0.50 8.38
CA THR A 104 7.09 -1.94 8.15
C THR A 104 8.26 -2.18 7.22
N ASP A 105 9.00 -3.26 7.49
CA ASP A 105 10.09 -3.75 6.64
C ASP A 105 9.65 -4.97 5.81
N LYS A 106 8.35 -5.29 5.80
CA LYS A 106 7.82 -6.38 4.98
C LYS A 106 7.92 -6.03 3.49
N GLU A 107 8.16 -7.06 2.69
CA GLU A 107 8.19 -6.92 1.24
C GLU A 107 6.82 -6.48 0.70
N LEU A 108 6.84 -5.63 -0.32
CA LEU A 108 5.64 -5.19 -1.02
C LEU A 108 5.15 -6.29 -1.98
N PRO A 109 3.82 -6.43 -2.16
CA PRO A 109 3.24 -7.41 -3.08
C PRO A 109 3.51 -7.09 -4.57
N LEU A 110 4.04 -5.90 -4.83
CA LEU A 110 4.37 -5.38 -6.15
C LEU A 110 5.75 -4.73 -6.12
N ASP A 111 6.58 -5.07 -7.09
CA ASP A 111 7.86 -4.42 -7.33
C ASP A 111 7.75 -3.39 -8.46
N CYS A 112 8.59 -2.35 -8.41
CA CYS A 112 8.65 -1.29 -9.41
C CYS A 112 10.09 -1.06 -9.83
N THR A 113 10.35 -1.11 -11.14
CA THR A 113 11.66 -0.76 -11.72
C THR A 113 11.48 0.34 -12.75
N ILE A 114 12.33 1.36 -12.68
CA ILE A 114 12.28 2.50 -13.60
C ILE A 114 13.63 2.62 -14.32
N LYS A 115 13.58 2.59 -15.65
CA LYS A 115 14.74 2.78 -16.53
C LYS A 115 14.60 4.04 -17.36
N TYR A 116 15.73 4.65 -17.67
CA TYR A 116 15.82 5.90 -18.41
C TYR A 116 16.75 5.74 -19.60
N GLU A 117 16.34 6.29 -20.73
CA GLU A 117 17.18 6.39 -21.92
C GLU A 117 17.23 7.86 -22.37
N LEU A 118 18.40 8.33 -22.77
CA LEU A 118 18.61 9.62 -23.42
C LEU A 118 19.16 9.38 -24.83
N ASN A 119 18.42 9.83 -25.84
CA ASN A 119 18.74 9.60 -27.26
C ASN A 119 18.91 8.11 -27.61
N GLY A 120 18.18 7.23 -26.92
CA GLY A 120 18.20 5.78 -27.14
C GLY A 120 19.30 5.02 -26.39
N GLU A 121 20.13 5.70 -25.60
CA GLU A 121 21.14 5.07 -24.75
C GLU A 121 20.70 5.12 -23.28
N GLU A 122 20.87 4.01 -22.56
CA GLU A 122 20.55 3.92 -21.14
C GLU A 122 21.40 4.91 -20.32
N ILE A 123 20.78 5.58 -19.36
CA ILE A 123 21.42 6.61 -18.53
C ILE A 123 20.94 6.52 -17.09
N ALA A 124 21.82 6.81 -16.14
CA ALA A 124 21.44 6.91 -14.74
C ALA A 124 20.51 8.13 -14.50
N PRO A 125 19.53 8.04 -13.57
CA PRO A 125 18.58 9.12 -13.34
C PRO A 125 19.24 10.47 -13.00
N ASN A 126 20.31 10.45 -12.20
CA ASN A 126 21.03 11.65 -11.79
C ASN A 126 21.80 12.30 -12.95
N ASP A 127 22.27 11.50 -13.91
CA ASP A 127 23.03 11.99 -15.06
C ASP A 127 22.13 12.54 -16.17
N LEU A 128 20.82 12.30 -16.09
CA LEU A 128 19.82 12.85 -17.00
C LEU A 128 19.52 14.32 -16.71
N ILE A 129 19.72 14.77 -15.47
CA ILE A 129 19.32 16.10 -15.01
C ILE A 129 20.05 17.20 -15.80
N GLY A 130 19.28 18.12 -16.37
CA GLY A 130 19.80 19.25 -17.15
C GLY A 130 20.24 18.92 -18.57
N LYS A 131 20.19 17.64 -18.99
CA LYS A 131 20.46 17.25 -20.37
C LYS A 131 19.27 17.54 -21.28
N SER A 132 19.56 17.76 -22.55
CA SER A 132 18.58 17.93 -23.62
C SER A 132 18.66 16.75 -24.59
N GLY A 133 17.51 16.27 -25.07
CA GLY A 133 17.44 15.16 -26.01
C GLY A 133 16.10 14.43 -25.93
N SER A 134 15.98 13.34 -26.69
CA SER A 134 14.83 12.45 -26.60
C SER A 134 14.93 11.60 -25.36
N VAL A 135 13.94 11.67 -24.47
CA VAL A 135 13.93 10.90 -23.21
C VAL A 135 12.86 9.82 -23.30
N LYS A 136 13.23 8.60 -22.95
CA LYS A 136 12.31 7.50 -22.75
C LYS A 136 12.40 7.02 -21.31
N ILE A 137 11.26 6.89 -20.66
CA ILE A 137 11.12 6.37 -19.29
C ILE A 137 10.31 5.09 -19.38
N THR A 138 10.88 3.98 -18.94
CA THR A 138 10.20 2.68 -18.88
C THR A 138 9.94 2.35 -17.42
N ILE A 139 8.67 2.16 -17.05
CA ILE A 139 8.25 1.76 -15.72
C ILE A 139 7.71 0.34 -15.81
N GLU A 140 8.34 -0.59 -15.11
CA GLU A 140 7.99 -2.00 -15.08
C GLU A 140 7.49 -2.38 -13.69
N TYR A 141 6.38 -3.13 -13.67
CA TYR A 141 5.80 -3.65 -12.44
C TYR A 141 5.87 -5.17 -12.43
N THR A 142 6.33 -5.74 -11.30
CA THR A 142 6.36 -7.20 -11.10
C THR A 142 5.47 -7.57 -9.93
N ASN A 143 4.43 -8.37 -10.21
CA ASN A 143 3.57 -8.92 -9.18
C ASN A 143 4.30 -10.04 -8.42
N LYS A 144 4.51 -9.84 -7.11
CA LYS A 144 5.15 -10.80 -6.21
C LYS A 144 4.13 -11.61 -5.41
N GLU A 145 2.84 -11.32 -5.57
CA GLU A 145 1.80 -11.85 -4.72
C GLU A 145 1.26 -13.19 -5.21
N GLU A 146 2.03 -14.24 -4.99
CA GLU A 146 1.68 -15.61 -5.37
C GLU A 146 0.97 -16.39 -4.27
N ARG A 147 0.00 -17.21 -4.66
CA ARG A 147 -0.79 -18.08 -3.80
C ARG A 147 -0.90 -19.47 -4.39
N PHE A 148 -0.76 -20.47 -3.53
CA PHE A 148 -1.17 -21.82 -3.87
C PHE A 148 -2.66 -21.96 -3.59
N VAL A 149 -3.44 -22.24 -4.62
CA VAL A 149 -4.88 -22.48 -4.53
C VAL A 149 -5.19 -23.89 -4.98
N ASN A 150 -6.11 -24.56 -4.28
CA ASN A 150 -6.56 -25.88 -4.68
C ASN A 150 -7.69 -25.73 -5.70
N ILE A 151 -7.45 -26.18 -6.93
CA ILE A 151 -8.42 -26.21 -8.01
C ILE A 151 -8.63 -27.67 -8.39
N ASN A 152 -9.82 -28.22 -8.13
CA ASN A 152 -10.18 -29.59 -8.45
C ASN A 152 -9.19 -30.65 -7.90
N GLY A 153 -8.70 -30.44 -6.67
CA GLY A 153 -7.75 -31.37 -6.02
C GLY A 153 -6.29 -31.15 -6.41
N LYS A 154 -5.99 -30.20 -7.31
CA LYS A 154 -4.60 -29.83 -7.68
C LYS A 154 -4.22 -28.50 -7.04
N ASN A 155 -3.04 -28.44 -6.45
CA ASN A 155 -2.49 -27.18 -5.96
C ASN A 155 -1.80 -26.45 -7.11
N GLU A 156 -2.36 -25.31 -7.50
CA GLU A 156 -1.87 -24.45 -8.58
C GLU A 156 -1.33 -23.14 -8.01
N LYS A 157 -0.25 -22.62 -8.61
CA LYS A 157 0.30 -21.31 -8.26
C LYS A 157 -0.44 -20.22 -9.04
N MET A 158 -1.06 -19.28 -8.35
CA MET A 158 -1.79 -18.15 -8.94
C MET A 158 -1.32 -16.83 -8.33
N TYR A 159 -1.35 -15.76 -9.12
CA TYR A 159 -1.06 -14.42 -8.61
C TYR A 159 -2.34 -13.66 -8.32
N VAL A 160 -2.34 -12.88 -7.25
CA VAL A 160 -3.44 -11.96 -6.94
C VAL A 160 -3.41 -10.82 -7.97
N PRO A 161 -4.48 -10.59 -8.75
CA PRO A 161 -4.47 -9.53 -9.76
C PRO A 161 -4.43 -8.16 -9.10
N PHE A 162 -3.61 -7.26 -9.63
CA PHE A 162 -3.57 -5.84 -9.28
C PHE A 162 -3.88 -4.98 -10.50
N VAL A 163 -4.44 -3.80 -10.26
CA VAL A 163 -4.49 -2.72 -11.24
C VAL A 163 -3.54 -1.65 -10.76
N VAL A 164 -2.58 -1.27 -11.59
CA VAL A 164 -1.58 -0.27 -11.25
C VAL A 164 -1.80 0.97 -12.11
N MET A 165 -1.82 2.14 -11.47
CA MET A 165 -1.93 3.43 -12.14
C MET A 165 -0.69 4.27 -11.83
N ALA A 166 -0.03 4.75 -12.87
CA ALA A 166 1.05 5.73 -12.76
C ALA A 166 0.57 7.07 -13.32
N GLY A 167 0.84 8.17 -12.61
CA GLY A 167 0.46 9.51 -13.05
C GLY A 167 1.58 10.50 -12.87
N THR A 168 1.81 11.36 -13.86
CA THR A 168 2.71 12.51 -13.72
C THR A 168 2.22 13.70 -14.53
N MET A 169 2.77 14.88 -14.22
CA MET A 169 2.50 16.12 -14.92
C MET A 169 3.83 16.74 -15.35
N LEU A 170 3.96 17.00 -16.64
CA LEU A 170 5.17 17.52 -17.27
C LEU A 170 4.96 18.97 -17.73
N ASP A 171 6.02 19.78 -17.62
CA ASP A 171 6.03 21.19 -18.01
C ASP A 171 6.35 21.32 -19.52
N ASN A 172 5.40 21.86 -20.29
CA ASN A 172 5.52 21.95 -21.75
C ASN A 172 6.58 22.98 -22.22
N THR A 173 7.06 23.85 -21.33
CA THR A 173 8.18 24.75 -21.64
C THR A 173 9.51 23.99 -21.75
N LYS A 174 9.61 22.82 -21.11
CA LYS A 174 10.81 21.98 -21.05
C LYS A 174 10.66 20.67 -21.82
N MET A 175 9.47 20.08 -21.82
CA MET A 175 9.18 18.78 -22.41
C MET A 175 8.20 18.93 -23.57
N LYS A 176 8.44 18.25 -24.68
CA LYS A 176 7.58 18.30 -25.88
C LYS A 176 7.46 16.90 -26.50
N ASN A 177 6.45 16.70 -27.35
CA ASN A 177 6.20 15.44 -28.05
C ASN A 177 6.03 14.25 -27.08
N ILE A 178 5.18 14.44 -26.08
CA ILE A 178 4.98 13.47 -24.99
C ILE A 178 3.99 12.40 -25.45
N GLU A 179 4.41 11.14 -25.34
CA GLU A 179 3.62 9.96 -25.69
C GLU A 179 3.65 8.93 -24.56
N VAL A 180 2.67 8.03 -24.53
CA VAL A 180 2.59 6.92 -23.56
C VAL A 180 2.02 5.68 -24.24
N THR A 181 2.62 4.50 -23.98
CA THR A 181 2.21 3.24 -24.62
C THR A 181 0.91 2.67 -24.03
N ASN A 182 0.87 2.47 -22.71
CA ASN A 182 -0.27 1.85 -22.02
C ASN A 182 -0.98 2.89 -21.16
N GLY A 183 -1.53 3.93 -21.79
CA GLY A 183 -2.06 5.06 -21.04
C GLY A 183 -2.74 6.12 -21.88
N LYS A 184 -2.90 7.30 -21.28
CA LYS A 184 -3.45 8.49 -21.92
C LYS A 184 -2.64 9.73 -21.58
N VAL A 185 -2.51 10.59 -22.58
CA VAL A 185 -1.91 11.92 -22.45
C VAL A 185 -3.00 12.97 -22.58
N LEU A 186 -2.96 14.01 -21.74
CA LEU A 186 -3.84 15.17 -21.78
C LEU A 186 -2.99 16.44 -21.70
N ASP A 187 -2.94 17.19 -22.79
CA ASP A 187 -2.22 18.46 -22.88
C ASP A 187 -3.19 19.63 -22.68
N ASN A 188 -2.88 20.54 -21.76
CA ASN A 188 -3.66 21.76 -21.51
C ASN A 188 -2.97 23.05 -22.03
N GLY A 189 -1.91 22.90 -22.82
CA GLY A 189 -1.08 23.97 -23.38
C GLY A 189 0.13 24.31 -22.51
N GLN A 190 -0.05 24.45 -21.19
CA GLN A 190 1.06 24.75 -20.26
C GLN A 190 1.72 23.50 -19.72
N LYS A 191 0.93 22.45 -19.51
CA LYS A 191 1.37 21.19 -18.93
C LYS A 191 0.70 20.01 -19.62
N THR A 192 1.40 18.90 -19.60
CA THR A 192 0.90 17.63 -20.09
C THR A 192 0.75 16.66 -18.93
N VAL A 193 -0.46 16.15 -18.71
CA VAL A 193 -0.74 15.06 -17.76
C VAL A 193 -0.61 13.74 -18.49
N VAL A 194 0.18 12.83 -17.92
CA VAL A 194 0.35 11.46 -18.40
C VAL A 194 -0.18 10.51 -17.35
N VAL A 195 -1.07 9.60 -17.76
CA VAL A 195 -1.56 8.51 -16.92
C VAL A 195 -1.29 7.18 -17.62
N GLY A 196 -0.56 6.28 -16.98
CA GLY A 196 -0.35 4.90 -17.41
C GLY A 196 -1.15 3.92 -16.56
N LEU A 197 -1.53 2.79 -17.17
CA LEU A 197 -2.23 1.68 -16.54
C LEU A 197 -1.49 0.37 -16.87
N ALA A 198 -1.36 -0.51 -15.87
CA ALA A 198 -0.76 -1.84 -15.98
C ALA A 198 -1.53 -2.87 -15.14
#